data_AF-A0A060YVU4-F1
#
_entry.id   AF-A0A060YVU4-F1
#
_cell.length_a   1.000
_cell.length_b   1.000
_cell.length_c   1.000
_cell.angle_alpha   90.00
_cell.angle_beta   90.00
_cell.angle_gamma   90.00
#
_symmetry.space_group_name_H-M   'P 1'
#
loop_
_entity.id
_entity.type
_entity.pdbx_description
1 polymer ?
#
loop_
_entity_poly.entity_id
_entity_poly.type
_entity_poly.pdbx_seq_one_letter_code
_entity_poly.pdbx_strand_id
1 'polypeptide(L)'
;MIKTEKVLHLKSSRGRKVRVVREHYLREHVPCYSSLCQAQCANEGKVLSGEVTHYVMPDAGVARDFMEILEFREIQGIVFTQTACQAVQHSRGRRYRSYMPSPYN
;
A
#
# COMPACT_ATOMS: atom_id res chain seq x y z
N MET A 1 -0.65 8.61 19.05
CA MET A 1 -0.91 7.35 18.30
C MET A 1 -2.12 6.66 18.89
N ILE A 2 -3.17 6.40 18.10
CA ILE A 2 -4.43 5.82 18.61
C ILE A 2 -4.43 4.31 18.37
N LYS A 3 -4.62 3.51 19.42
CA LYS A 3 -4.75 2.05 19.31
C LYS A 3 -6.19 1.66 19.02
N THR A 4 -6.38 0.83 18.00
CA THR A 4 -7.67 0.24 17.62
C THR A 4 -7.53 -1.28 17.44
N GLU A 5 -8.64 -2.00 17.34
CA GLU A 5 -8.65 -3.44 17.12
C GLU A 5 -9.20 -3.78 15.74
N LYS A 6 -8.44 -4.57 14.98
CA LYS A 6 -8.90 -5.17 13.72
C LYS A 6 -9.29 -6.63 13.98
N VAL A 7 -10.59 -6.89 14.03
CA VAL A 7 -11.16 -8.23 14.20
C VAL A 7 -11.33 -8.89 12.84
N LEU A 8 -10.75 -10.08 12.67
CA LEU A 8 -10.80 -10.88 11.45
C LEU A 8 -11.43 -12.25 11.75
N HIS A 9 -12.33 -12.69 10.88
CA HIS A 9 -12.89 -14.03 10.92
C HIS A 9 -12.27 -14.87 9.80
N LEU A 10 -11.39 -15.80 10.18
CA LEU A 10 -10.62 -16.62 9.24
C LEU A 10 -10.99 -18.10 9.36
N LYS A 11 -10.74 -18.87 8.31
CA LYS A 11 -10.76 -20.34 8.38
C LYS A 11 -9.36 -20.83 8.68
N SER A 12 -9.21 -21.68 9.68
CA SER A 12 -7.93 -22.36 9.95
C SER A 12 -7.59 -23.34 8.84
N SER A 13 -6.34 -23.78 8.78
CA SER A 13 -5.90 -24.84 7.85
C SER A 13 -6.69 -26.14 8.01
N ARG A 14 -7.31 -26.37 9.19
CA ARG A 14 -8.19 -27.51 9.48
C ARG A 14 -9.67 -27.20 9.27
N GLY A 15 -10.02 -26.10 8.61
CA GLY A 15 -11.39 -25.70 8.25
C GLY A 15 -12.23 -25.09 9.38
N ARG A 16 -11.72 -25.01 10.62
CA ARG A 16 -12.45 -24.39 11.75
C ARG A 16 -12.49 -22.87 11.59
N LYS A 17 -13.63 -22.24 11.91
CA LYS A 17 -13.73 -20.77 11.98
C LYS A 17 -12.97 -20.28 13.22
N VAL A 18 -12.07 -19.32 13.03
CA VAL A 18 -11.25 -18.71 14.08
C VAL A 18 -11.41 -17.20 14.01
N ARG A 19 -11.59 -16.57 15.17
CA ARG A 19 -11.57 -15.11 15.32
C ARG A 19 -10.17 -14.68 15.72
N VAL A 20 -9.54 -13.87 14.88
CA VAL A 20 -8.20 -13.30 15.11
C VAL A 20 -8.37 -11.82 15.35
N VAL A 21 -7.85 -11.34 16.48
CA VAL A 21 -7.82 -9.91 16.80
C VAL A 21 -6.38 -9.43 16.62
N ARG A 22 -6.21 -8.36 15.84
CA ARG A 22 -4.91 -7.70 15.65
C ARG A 22 -4.99 -6.28 16.17
N GLU A 23 -3.96 -5.85 16.87
CA GLU A 23 -3.78 -4.45 17.23
C GLU A 23 -3.51 -3.64 15.96
N HIS A 24 -4.19 -2.50 15.80
CA HIS A 24 -4.02 -1.58 14.69
C HIS A 24 -3.82 -0.17 15.23
N TYR A 25 -2.62 0.35 15.04
CA TYR A 25 -2.24 1.67 15.50
C TYR A 25 -2.39 2.71 14.38
N LEU A 26 -3.15 3.76 14.67
CA LEU A 26 -3.27 4.94 13.82
C LEU A 26 -2.15 5.92 14.20
N ARG A 27 -1.25 6.15 13.24
CA ARG A 27 -0.22 7.17 13.33
C ARG A 27 -0.86 8.54 13.09
N GLU A 28 -0.45 9.53 13.86
CA GLU A 28 -0.90 10.92 13.68
C GLU A 28 -0.27 11.56 12.44
N HIS A 29 0.95 11.15 12.11
CA HIS A 29 1.68 11.62 10.95
C HIS A 29 2.06 10.44 10.06
N VAL A 30 1.68 10.56 8.79
CA VAL A 30 2.14 9.68 7.72
C VAL A 30 2.72 10.58 6.63
N PRO A 31 4.00 10.44 6.27
CA PRO A 31 4.61 11.26 5.23
C PRO A 31 3.90 11.05 3.90
N CYS A 32 3.65 12.14 3.17
CA CYS A 32 3.02 12.08 1.86
C CYS A 32 4.02 11.71 0.74
N TYR A 33 5.33 11.76 1.03
CA TYR A 33 6.41 11.51 0.09
C TYR A 33 6.35 12.37 -1.18
N SER A 34 5.75 13.55 -1.14
CA SER A 34 5.73 14.49 -2.27
C SER A 34 6.85 15.51 -2.17
N SER A 35 7.60 15.75 -3.25
CA SER A 35 8.59 16.83 -3.31
C SER A 35 7.96 18.22 -3.23
N LEU A 36 6.67 18.32 -3.55
CA LEU A 36 5.89 19.55 -3.51
C LEU A 36 5.18 19.79 -2.15
N CYS A 37 5.52 19.00 -1.12
CA CYS A 37 4.84 19.11 0.17
C CYS A 37 5.19 20.43 0.89
N GLN A 38 4.18 21.27 1.10
CA GLN A 38 4.32 22.55 1.83
C GLN A 38 4.28 22.38 3.35
N ALA A 39 3.69 21.28 3.84
CA ALA A 39 3.58 20.98 5.27
C ALA A 39 4.88 20.45 5.89
N GLN A 40 5.99 20.45 5.13
CA GLN A 40 7.31 20.00 5.58
C GLN A 40 7.28 18.61 6.23
N CYS A 41 6.54 17.66 5.62
CA CYS A 41 6.52 16.28 6.09
C CYS A 41 7.94 15.71 6.16
N ALA A 42 8.21 14.93 7.21
CA ALA A 42 9.45 14.16 7.34
C ALA A 42 9.48 13.00 6.32
N ASN A 43 9.70 13.34 5.05
CA ASN A 43 9.84 12.39 3.97
C ASN A 43 11.27 11.82 3.98
N GLU A 44 11.40 10.50 4.05
CA GLU A 44 12.70 9.82 4.03
C GLU A 44 12.92 9.12 2.68
N GLY A 45 14.12 9.25 2.10
CA GLY A 45 14.48 8.55 0.85
C GLY A 45 13.83 9.13 -0.41
N LYS A 46 13.27 8.27 -1.26
CA LYS A 46 12.75 8.65 -2.59
C LYS A 46 11.36 9.28 -2.47
N VAL A 47 11.21 10.46 -3.06
CA VAL A 47 9.93 11.20 -3.13
C VAL A 47 9.33 11.17 -4.53
N LEU A 48 8.02 11.38 -4.61
CA LEU A 48 7.27 11.66 -5.83
C LEU A 48 7.76 12.97 -6.42
N SER A 49 8.02 12.93 -7.73
CA SER A 49 8.51 14.08 -8.49
C SER A 49 7.41 15.14 -8.64
N GLY A 50 7.78 16.42 -8.55
CA GLY A 50 6.91 17.54 -8.87
C GLY A 50 6.84 17.89 -10.36
N GLU A 51 7.65 17.23 -11.20
CA GLU A 51 7.71 17.48 -12.64
C GLU A 51 6.54 16.85 -13.42
N VAL A 52 5.78 15.95 -12.79
CA VAL A 52 4.60 15.33 -13.41
C VAL A 52 3.37 16.20 -13.21
N THR A 53 2.48 16.20 -14.20
CA THR A 53 1.27 17.03 -14.17
C THR A 53 0.21 16.53 -13.19
N HIS A 54 0.18 15.22 -12.92
CA HIS A 54 -0.76 14.58 -12.01
C HIS A 54 -0.18 13.28 -11.44
N TYR A 55 -0.73 12.84 -10.32
CA TYR A 55 -0.45 11.53 -9.74
C TYR A 55 -1.56 10.54 -10.07
N VAL A 56 -1.19 9.28 -10.27
CA VAL A 56 -2.13 8.19 -10.57
C VAL A 56 -2.25 7.29 -9.35
N MET A 57 -3.47 7.09 -8.84
CA MET A 57 -3.74 6.23 -7.69
C MET A 57 -4.61 5.05 -8.12
N PRO A 58 -4.02 3.89 -8.50
CA PRO A 58 -4.79 2.75 -8.98
C PRO A 58 -5.61 2.11 -7.86
N ASP A 59 -6.83 1.68 -8.21
CA ASP A 59 -7.64 0.83 -7.34
C ASP A 59 -7.00 -0.56 -7.16
N ALA A 60 -7.40 -1.27 -6.09
CA ALA A 60 -6.94 -2.61 -5.78
C ALA A 60 -7.15 -3.62 -6.92
N GLY A 61 -8.28 -3.54 -7.64
CA GLY A 61 -8.54 -4.39 -8.80
C GLY A 61 -7.58 -4.11 -9.95
N VAL A 62 -7.36 -2.81 -10.25
CA VAL A 62 -6.44 -2.38 -11.31
C VAL A 62 -5.01 -2.78 -11.00
N ALA A 63 -4.54 -2.53 -9.78
CA ALA A 63 -3.20 -2.92 -9.35
C ALA A 63 -3.01 -4.46 -9.41
N ARG A 64 -4.05 -5.24 -9.10
CA ARG A 64 -4.00 -6.70 -9.18
C ARG A 64 -3.91 -7.22 -10.61
N ASP A 65 -4.71 -6.66 -11.51
CA ASP A 65 -4.93 -7.24 -12.82
C ASP A 65 -3.97 -6.68 -13.88
N PHE A 66 -3.48 -5.44 -13.70
CA PHE A 66 -2.71 -4.69 -14.69
C PHE A 66 -1.36 -4.14 -14.18
N MET A 67 -0.73 -4.82 -13.20
CA MET A 67 0.58 -4.38 -12.66
C MET A 67 1.65 -4.20 -13.74
N GLU A 68 1.69 -5.10 -14.72
CA GLU A 68 2.65 -5.09 -15.83
C GLU A 68 2.55 -3.79 -16.67
N ILE A 69 1.35 -3.21 -16.77
CA ILE A 69 1.14 -1.94 -17.46
C ILE A 69 1.62 -0.77 -16.60
N LEU A 70 1.38 -0.83 -15.28
CA LEU A 70 1.83 0.18 -14.32
C LEU A 70 3.36 0.22 -14.16
N GLU A 71 4.07 -0.79 -14.64
CA GLU A 71 5.55 -0.85 -14.67
C GLU A 71 6.17 -0.13 -15.88
N PHE A 72 5.37 0.31 -16.86
CA PHE A 72 5.84 1.04 -18.02
C PHE A 72 6.45 2.39 -17.63
N ARG A 73 7.60 2.75 -18.23
CA ARG A 73 8.37 3.95 -17.88
C ARG A 73 7.66 5.25 -18.26
N GLU A 74 6.73 5.14 -19.20
CA GLU A 74 5.83 6.18 -19.67
C GLU A 74 4.82 6.58 -18.59
N ILE A 75 4.47 5.66 -17.67
CA ILE A 75 3.56 5.92 -16.57
C ILE A 75 4.39 6.31 -15.33
N GLN A 76 4.36 7.59 -15.00
CA GLN A 76 5.08 8.15 -13.86
C GLN A 76 4.11 8.69 -12.81
N GLY A 77 4.61 8.95 -11.59
CA GLY A 77 3.80 9.55 -10.53
C GLY A 77 2.72 8.63 -9.95
N ILE A 78 2.98 7.32 -9.92
CA ILE A 78 2.02 6.33 -9.39
C ILE A 78 2.10 6.28 -7.85
N VAL A 79 0.95 6.35 -7.19
CA VAL A 79 0.80 6.23 -5.74
C VAL A 79 -0.01 4.99 -5.42
N PHE A 80 0.64 3.97 -4.85
CA PHE A 80 -0.05 2.78 -4.39
C PHE A 80 -0.55 2.96 -2.95
N THR A 81 -1.85 2.73 -2.74
CA THR A 81 -2.41 2.66 -1.40
C THR A 81 -1.99 1.35 -0.72
N GLN A 82 -1.88 1.37 0.61
CA GLN A 82 -1.55 0.16 1.37
C GLN A 82 -2.56 -0.97 1.14
N THR A 83 -3.83 -0.63 0.93
CA THR A 83 -4.92 -1.58 0.62
C THR A 83 -4.73 -2.21 -0.76
N ALA A 84 -4.38 -1.43 -1.79
CA ALA A 84 -4.05 -1.97 -3.10
C ALA A 84 -2.83 -2.90 -3.03
N CYS A 85 -1.78 -2.51 -2.28
CA CYS A 85 -0.61 -3.36 -2.07
C CYS A 85 -0.97 -4.71 -1.43
N GLN A 86 -1.79 -4.68 -0.37
CA GLN A 86 -2.27 -5.91 0.28
C GLN A 86 -3.07 -6.79 -0.67
N ALA A 87 -3.93 -6.21 -1.52
CA ALA A 87 -4.73 -6.96 -2.48
C ALA A 87 -3.86 -7.74 -3.49
N VAL A 88 -2.81 -7.11 -4.01
CA VAL A 88 -1.86 -7.77 -4.93
C VAL A 88 -1.08 -8.88 -4.22
N GLN A 89 -0.59 -8.60 -3.01
CA GLN A 89 0.16 -9.58 -2.21
C GLN A 89 -0.67 -10.83 -1.85
N HIS A 90 -1.96 -10.65 -1.56
CA HIS A 90 -2.87 -11.75 -1.22
C HIS A 90 -3.33 -12.57 -2.44
N SER A 91 -3.37 -11.99 -3.64
CA SER A 91 -3.93 -12.62 -4.84
C SER A 91 -2.90 -13.32 -5.72
N ARG A 92 -1.70 -12.74 -5.93
CA ARG A 92 -0.71 -13.24 -6.92
C ARG A 92 0.56 -13.86 -6.31
N GLY A 93 0.62 -14.05 -4.99
CA GLY A 93 1.74 -14.70 -4.32
C GLY A 93 3.09 -13.98 -4.52
N ARG A 94 4.21 -14.73 -4.47
CA ARG A 94 5.59 -14.19 -4.43
C ARG A 94 6.00 -13.32 -5.65
N ARG A 95 5.27 -13.37 -6.76
CA ARG A 95 5.70 -12.80 -8.06
C ARG A 95 5.86 -11.27 -8.06
N TYR A 96 5.02 -10.54 -7.30
CA TYR A 96 5.08 -9.07 -7.23
C TYR A 96 5.48 -8.53 -5.86
N ARG A 97 5.89 -9.41 -4.93
CA ARG A 97 6.29 -9.03 -3.56
C ARG A 97 7.55 -8.15 -3.56
N SER A 98 8.44 -8.34 -4.52
CA SER A 98 9.68 -7.58 -4.66
C SER A 98 9.46 -6.11 -5.00
N TYR A 99 8.33 -5.80 -5.64
CA TYR A 99 8.04 -4.48 -6.21
C TYR A 99 7.12 -3.64 -5.32
N MET A 100 6.41 -4.28 -4.38
CA MET A 100 5.54 -3.57 -3.45
C MET A 100 6.24 -3.34 -2.13
N PRO A 101 6.21 -2.10 -1.60
CA PRO A 101 6.76 -1.81 -0.29
C PRO A 101 6.17 -2.76 0.75
N SER A 102 7.04 -3.25 1.64
CA SER A 102 6.62 -4.06 2.77
C SER A 102 5.56 -3.27 3.54
N PRO A 103 4.39 -3.87 3.87
CA PRO A 103 3.38 -3.19 4.67
C PRO A 103 3.84 -2.93 6.12
N TYR A 104 5.06 -3.35 6.48
CA TYR A 104 5.66 -3.29 7.81
C TYR A 104 6.91 -2.41 7.91
N ASN A 105 7.22 -1.59 6.90
CA ASN A 105 8.22 -0.51 7.01
C ASN A 105 7.54 0.84 6.74
#